data_AF-S5V7W9-F1
#
_entry.id   AF-S5V7W9-F1
#
_cell.length_a   1.000
_cell.length_b   1.000
_cell.length_c   1.000
_cell.angle_alpha   90.00
_cell.angle_beta   90.00
_cell.angle_gamma   90.00
#
_symmetry.space_group_name_H-M   'P 1'
#
loop_
_entity.id
_entity.type
_entity.pdbx_description
1 polymer ?
#
loop_
_entity_poly.entity_id
_entity_poly.type
_entity_poly.pdbx_seq_one_letter_code
_entity_poly.pdbx_strand_id
1 'polypeptide(L)'
;MAAADVRKFAEGTPEERAELVTVFLRAGCAKDRRQRHTDAGAGPWLRGVHLLIRTVGFGRVLRLLSLAAPAYARADTPSTQEVRRLKRAILAHSRRSWLVDGDCKSEAVTAFLLLRRSGLQAVLHIGVREHPFALHAWTVSAGLCIPDADPRGHAFEPVLTIDGGGR
;
A
#
# COMPACT_ATOMS: atom_id res chain seq x y z
N MET A 1 25.70 -3.37 -18.78
CA MET A 1 24.49 -2.71 -19.30
C MET A 1 24.98 -1.61 -20.22
N ALA A 2 24.80 -1.76 -21.54
CA ALA A 2 25.34 -0.79 -22.48
C ALA A 2 24.35 0.38 -22.63
N ALA A 3 24.86 1.61 -22.79
CA ALA A 3 24.02 2.81 -22.97
C ALA A 3 23.06 2.73 -24.17
N ALA A 4 23.35 1.84 -25.13
CA ALA A 4 22.50 1.56 -26.28
C ALA A 4 21.16 0.89 -25.90
N ASP A 5 21.15 0.01 -24.89
CA ASP A 5 19.94 -0.73 -24.48
C ASP A 5 18.91 0.20 -23.80
N VAL A 6 19.39 1.24 -23.13
CA VAL A 6 18.55 2.24 -22.45
C VAL A 6 17.88 3.18 -23.45
N ARG A 7 18.57 3.57 -24.54
CA ARG A 7 17.98 4.40 -25.61
C ARG A 7 16.89 3.66 -26.38
N LYS A 8 17.10 2.38 -26.69
CA LYS A 8 16.10 1.56 -27.39
C LYS A 8 14.79 1.42 -26.59
N PHE A 9 14.88 1.41 -25.25
CA PHE A 9 13.72 1.36 -24.35
C PHE A 9 12.88 2.65 -24.36
N ALA A 10 13.52 3.80 -24.58
CA ALA A 10 12.86 5.11 -24.61
C ALA A 10 12.17 5.40 -25.96
N GLU A 11 12.72 4.86 -27.05
CA GLU A 11 12.30 5.14 -28.43
C GLU A 11 11.39 4.04 -29.04
N GLY A 12 11.37 2.83 -28.47
CA GLY A 12 10.62 1.68 -29.01
C GLY A 12 9.11 1.74 -28.79
N THR A 13 8.38 0.98 -29.62
CA THR A 13 6.92 0.79 -29.54
C THR A 13 6.51 0.01 -28.28
N PRO A 14 5.22 0.07 -27.86
CA PRO A 14 4.76 -0.60 -26.64
C PRO A 14 5.01 -2.12 -26.64
N GLU A 15 4.96 -2.74 -27.82
CA GLU A 15 5.16 -4.17 -28.04
C GLU A 15 6.64 -4.56 -27.88
N GLU A 16 7.56 -3.79 -28.46
CA GLU A 16 9.01 -3.98 -28.32
C GLU A 16 9.46 -3.79 -26.86
N ARG A 17 8.83 -2.86 -26.14
CA ARG A 17 9.07 -2.69 -24.69
C ARG A 17 8.59 -3.92 -23.90
N ALA A 18 7.46 -4.52 -24.27
CA ALA A 18 6.95 -5.72 -23.60
C ALA A 18 7.86 -6.94 -23.84
N GLU A 19 8.39 -7.08 -25.05
CA GLU A 19 9.33 -8.14 -25.39
C GLU A 19 10.67 -7.97 -24.65
N LEU A 20 11.20 -6.74 -24.58
CA LEU A 20 12.40 -6.45 -23.78
C LEU A 20 12.17 -6.71 -22.28
N VAL A 21 11.03 -6.33 -21.72
CA VAL A 21 10.67 -6.63 -20.32
C VAL A 21 10.63 -8.13 -20.07
N THR A 22 10.04 -8.92 -20.97
CA THR A 22 9.99 -10.38 -20.83
C THR A 22 11.36 -11.04 -20.94
N VAL A 23 12.24 -10.53 -21.81
CA VAL A 23 13.64 -10.95 -21.89
C VAL A 23 14.40 -10.61 -20.60
N PHE A 24 14.22 -9.41 -20.03
CA PHE A 24 14.85 -9.03 -18.76
C PHE A 24 14.32 -9.81 -17.55
N LEU A 25 13.04 -10.19 -17.56
CA LEU A 25 12.44 -11.08 -16.55
C LEU A 25 13.02 -12.51 -16.67
N ARG A 26 13.15 -13.03 -17.89
CA ARG A 26 13.73 -14.37 -18.16
C ARG A 26 15.22 -14.44 -17.83
N ALA A 27 15.97 -13.36 -18.05
CA ALA A 27 17.39 -13.25 -17.72
C ALA A 27 17.67 -13.03 -16.22
N GLY A 28 16.63 -12.89 -15.38
CA GLY A 28 16.78 -12.63 -13.94
C GLY A 28 17.30 -11.24 -13.59
N CYS A 29 17.50 -10.36 -14.58
CA CYS A 29 17.94 -8.98 -14.42
C CYS A 29 16.81 -8.06 -13.93
N ALA A 30 15.56 -8.41 -14.22
CA ALA A 30 14.38 -7.88 -13.55
C ALA A 30 13.82 -8.99 -12.66
N LYS A 31 13.85 -8.80 -11.34
CA LYS A 31 13.01 -9.62 -10.46
C LYS A 31 11.57 -9.34 -10.87
N ASP A 32 10.78 -10.39 -11.10
CA ASP A 32 9.33 -10.27 -11.18
C ASP A 32 8.87 -9.52 -9.92
N ARG A 33 8.63 -8.21 -10.07
CA ARG A 33 8.39 -7.27 -8.96
C ARG A 33 6.99 -7.49 -8.37
N ARG A 34 6.27 -8.51 -8.83
CA ARG A 34 5.15 -9.15 -8.13
C ARG A 34 5.65 -10.02 -6.98
N GLN A 35 6.76 -9.64 -6.34
CA GLN A 35 7.32 -10.35 -5.20
C GLN A 35 6.26 -10.40 -4.10
N ARG A 36 5.95 -11.64 -3.70
CA ARG A 36 5.47 -12.24 -2.42
C ARG A 36 5.62 -11.42 -1.11
N HIS A 37 5.70 -10.10 -1.15
CA HIS A 37 5.87 -9.19 -0.02
C HIS A 37 4.55 -8.86 0.68
N THR A 38 3.42 -9.09 0.02
CA THR A 38 2.10 -8.78 0.58
C THR A 38 1.84 -9.54 1.88
N ASP A 39 2.13 -10.83 1.94
CA ASP A 39 1.72 -11.64 3.11
C ASP A 39 2.86 -11.82 4.14
N ALA A 40 4.09 -12.11 3.70
CA ALA A 40 5.18 -12.49 4.60
C ALA A 40 5.77 -11.32 5.42
N GLY A 41 5.56 -10.07 4.98
CA GLY A 41 6.09 -8.88 5.64
C GLY A 41 5.11 -8.17 6.58
N ALA A 42 3.83 -8.58 6.62
CA ALA A 42 2.78 -7.81 7.27
C ALA A 42 3.05 -7.55 8.76
N GLY A 43 3.49 -8.56 9.52
CA GLY A 43 3.79 -8.43 10.95
C GLY A 43 4.91 -7.43 11.28
N PRO A 44 6.13 -7.59 10.73
CA PRO A 44 7.22 -6.63 10.92
C PRO A 44 6.87 -5.21 10.48
N TRP A 45 6.19 -5.05 9.34
CA TRP A 45 5.73 -3.73 8.88
C TRP A 45 4.72 -3.11 9.83
N LEU A 46 3.76 -3.89 10.33
CA LEU A 46 2.75 -3.41 11.27
C LEU A 46 3.39 -2.89 12.55
N ARG A 47 4.36 -3.64 13.12
CA ARG A 47 5.11 -3.20 14.31
C ARG A 47 5.95 -1.96 14.02
N GLY A 48 6.66 -1.93 12.89
CA GLY A 48 7.50 -0.80 12.51
C GLY A 48 6.69 0.48 12.31
N VAL A 49 5.56 0.39 11.60
CA VAL A 49 4.64 1.52 11.40
C VAL A 49 4.06 1.98 12.73
N HIS A 50 3.62 1.07 13.59
CA HIS A 50 3.09 1.43 14.90
C HIS A 50 4.14 2.18 15.75
N LEU A 51 5.36 1.67 15.82
CA LEU A 51 6.46 2.34 16.53
C LEU A 51 6.76 3.71 15.93
N LEU A 52 6.74 3.84 14.61
CA LEU A 52 6.97 5.13 13.93
C LEU A 52 5.85 6.13 14.26
N ILE A 53 4.58 5.70 14.24
CA ILE A 53 3.44 6.54 14.62
C ILE A 53 3.56 6.95 16.09
N ARG A 54 3.96 6.04 16.98
CA ARG A 54 4.09 6.30 18.41
C ARG A 54 5.26 7.22 18.76
N THR A 55 6.35 7.18 18.00
CA THR A 55 7.56 7.98 18.25
C THR A 55 7.51 9.35 17.58
N VAL A 56 7.02 9.42 16.35
CA VAL A 56 7.10 10.63 15.51
C VAL A 56 5.74 11.33 15.36
N GLY A 57 4.64 10.60 15.58
CA GLY A 57 3.26 11.08 15.46
C GLY A 57 2.65 10.79 14.10
N PHE A 58 1.36 10.48 14.07
CA PHE A 58 0.63 10.07 12.86
C PHE A 58 0.72 11.09 11.71
N GLY A 59 0.51 12.38 11.99
CA GLY A 59 0.58 13.42 10.96
C GLY A 59 1.94 13.53 10.29
N ARG A 60 3.04 13.29 11.02
CA ARG A 60 4.39 13.27 10.45
C ARG A 60 4.62 12.02 9.60
N VAL A 61 4.11 10.86 10.04
CA VAL A 61 4.16 9.62 9.24
C VAL A 61 3.45 9.81 7.89
N LEU A 62 2.28 10.45 7.88
CA LEU A 62 1.55 10.75 6.65
C LEU A 62 2.38 11.59 5.67
N ARG A 63 3.12 12.60 6.16
CA ARG A 63 4.02 13.43 5.34
C ARG A 63 5.18 12.62 4.75
N LEU A 64 5.64 11.59 5.44
CA LEU A 64 6.70 10.69 4.98
C LEU A 64 6.20 9.61 4.00
N LEU A 65 4.89 9.41 3.85
CA LEU A 65 4.34 8.41 2.94
C LEU A 65 4.77 8.66 1.50
N SER A 66 4.84 9.92 1.07
CA SER A 66 5.31 10.28 -0.28
C SER A 66 6.74 9.81 -0.56
N LEU A 67 7.58 9.68 0.48
CA LEU A 67 8.95 9.17 0.36
C LEU A 67 8.99 7.63 0.40
N ALA A 68 8.18 7.00 1.26
CA ALA A 68 8.19 5.56 1.48
C ALA A 68 7.38 4.75 0.43
N ALA A 69 6.39 5.41 -0.17
CA ALA A 69 5.53 4.91 -1.22
C ALA A 69 5.48 5.96 -2.35
N PRO A 70 6.59 6.13 -3.11
CA PRO A 70 6.64 7.10 -4.19
C PRO A 70 5.50 6.90 -5.19
N ALA A 71 5.17 7.94 -5.94
CA ALA A 71 4.24 7.89 -7.06
C ALA A 71 4.69 6.82 -8.06
N TYR A 72 4.18 5.59 -7.92
CA TYR A 72 4.51 4.51 -8.84
C TYR A 72 3.70 4.75 -10.11
N ALA A 73 4.41 5.07 -11.20
CA ALA A 73 3.83 5.30 -12.52
C ALA A 73 3.04 4.09 -13.06
N ARG A 74 3.27 2.91 -12.49
CA ARG A 74 2.48 1.70 -12.73
C ARG A 74 1.63 1.44 -11.50
N ALA A 75 0.35 1.73 -11.62
CA ALA A 75 -0.64 1.45 -10.59
C ALA A 75 -1.52 0.32 -11.12
N ASP A 76 -0.96 -0.89 -11.13
CA ASP A 76 -1.71 -2.06 -11.58
C ASP A 76 -2.92 -2.26 -10.67
N THR A 77 -4.05 -2.62 -11.27
CA THR A 77 -5.27 -2.89 -10.49
C THR A 77 -5.07 -4.24 -9.77
N PRO A 78 -5.03 -4.27 -8.43
CA PRO A 78 -4.85 -5.52 -7.71
C PRO A 78 -6.09 -6.41 -7.87
N SER A 79 -5.89 -7.72 -7.83
CA SER A 79 -7.05 -8.62 -7.73
C SER A 79 -7.66 -8.51 -6.33
N THR A 80 -9.00 -8.59 -6.26
CA THR A 80 -9.72 -8.59 -4.97
C THR A 80 -9.24 -9.72 -4.05
N GLN A 81 -8.77 -10.84 -4.60
CA GLN A 81 -8.24 -11.96 -3.81
C GLN A 81 -6.91 -11.62 -3.15
N GLU A 82 -6.02 -10.90 -3.82
CA GLU A 82 -4.73 -10.45 -3.26
C GLU A 82 -4.96 -9.47 -2.10
N VAL A 83 -5.83 -8.48 -2.30
CA VAL A 83 -6.16 -7.51 -1.25
C VAL A 83 -6.84 -8.20 -0.06
N ARG A 84 -7.72 -9.18 -0.30
CA ARG A 84 -8.36 -9.97 0.77
C ARG A 84 -7.37 -10.83 1.55
N ARG A 85 -6.34 -11.38 0.91
CA ARG A 85 -5.27 -12.12 1.58
C ARG A 85 -4.45 -11.19 2.48
N LEU A 86 -4.02 -10.04 1.94
CA LEU A 86 -3.31 -9.01 2.70
C LEU A 86 -4.13 -8.52 3.90
N LYS A 87 -5.41 -8.22 3.71
CA LYS A 87 -6.34 -7.81 4.77
C LYS A 87 -6.35 -8.83 5.91
N ARG A 88 -6.52 -10.11 5.59
CA ARG A 88 -6.52 -11.18 6.60
C ARG A 88 -5.17 -11.29 7.31
N ALA A 89 -4.06 -11.15 6.60
CA ALA A 89 -2.73 -11.17 7.20
C ALA A 89 -2.53 -10.02 8.19
N ILE A 90 -2.85 -8.78 7.79
CA ILE A 90 -2.73 -7.59 8.65
C ILE A 90 -3.61 -7.73 9.90
N LEU A 91 -4.88 -8.06 9.74
CA LEU A 91 -5.80 -8.19 10.87
C LEU A 91 -5.43 -9.34 11.80
N ALA A 92 -4.94 -10.47 11.26
CA ALA A 92 -4.47 -11.58 12.08
C ALA A 92 -3.21 -11.20 12.89
N HIS A 93 -2.28 -10.44 12.30
CA HIS A 93 -1.10 -9.97 13.00
C HIS A 93 -1.41 -8.88 14.04
N SER A 94 -2.34 -7.98 13.73
CA SER A 94 -2.82 -6.94 14.65
C SER A 94 -3.42 -7.55 15.91
N ARG A 95 -4.42 -8.44 15.76
CA ARG A 95 -5.11 -9.10 16.89
C ARG A 95 -4.20 -9.98 17.76
N ARG A 96 -3.08 -10.45 17.22
CA ARG A 96 -2.09 -11.27 17.95
C ARG A 96 -1.01 -10.44 18.64
N SER A 97 -0.98 -9.14 18.40
CA SER A 97 0.08 -8.25 18.87
C SER A 97 -0.47 -7.32 19.94
N TRP A 98 -0.06 -7.52 21.20
CA TRP A 98 -0.41 -6.62 22.29
C TRP A 98 -0.03 -5.14 22.04
N LEU A 99 0.99 -4.92 21.21
CA LEU A 99 1.45 -3.58 20.83
C LEU A 99 0.50 -2.85 19.85
N VAL A 100 -0.20 -3.57 18.96
CA VAL A 100 -0.90 -2.96 17.80
C VAL A 100 -2.38 -3.38 17.72
N ASP A 101 -2.89 -4.02 18.77
CA ASP A 101 -4.21 -4.66 18.77
C ASP A 101 -5.33 -3.65 18.41
N GLY A 102 -5.85 -3.79 17.18
CA GLY A 102 -6.95 -2.97 16.67
C GLY A 102 -6.59 -1.52 16.36
N ASP A 103 -5.31 -1.17 16.18
CA ASP A 103 -4.92 0.20 15.82
C ASP A 103 -5.16 0.48 14.32
N CYS A 104 -6.31 1.11 14.03
CA CYS A 104 -6.73 1.42 12.65
C CYS A 104 -5.68 2.23 11.87
N LYS A 105 -4.90 3.07 12.54
CA LYS A 105 -3.86 3.90 11.90
C LYS A 105 -2.72 3.04 11.38
N SER A 106 -2.21 2.14 12.23
CA SER A 106 -1.13 1.24 11.85
C SER A 106 -1.58 0.28 10.77
N GLU A 107 -2.76 -0.31 10.90
CA GLU A 107 -3.31 -1.24 9.90
C GLU A 107 -3.49 -0.56 8.53
N ALA A 108 -4.10 0.63 8.50
CA ALA A 108 -4.32 1.37 7.26
C ALA A 108 -3.01 1.76 6.59
N VAL A 109 -2.07 2.33 7.34
CA VAL A 109 -0.76 2.76 6.81
C VAL A 109 0.06 1.56 6.34
N THR A 110 0.05 0.45 7.08
CA THR A 110 0.74 -0.78 6.66
C THR A 110 0.15 -1.33 5.36
N ALA A 111 -1.18 -1.37 5.22
CA ALA A 111 -1.84 -1.80 3.99
C ALA A 111 -1.44 -0.91 2.80
N PHE A 112 -1.50 0.42 2.99
CA PHE A 112 -1.12 1.40 1.98
C PHE A 112 0.32 1.19 1.51
N LEU A 113 1.27 1.11 2.45
CA LEU A 113 2.69 0.94 2.13
C LEU A 113 2.96 -0.39 1.41
N LEU A 114 2.39 -1.50 1.88
CA LEU A 114 2.61 -2.82 1.26
C LEU A 114 2.05 -2.87 -0.16
N LEU A 115 0.83 -2.39 -0.38
CA LEU A 115 0.22 -2.36 -1.71
C LEU A 115 1.03 -1.47 -2.67
N ARG A 116 1.38 -0.26 -2.25
CA ARG A 116 2.14 0.69 -3.08
C ARG A 116 3.56 0.19 -3.38
N ARG A 117 4.23 -0.42 -2.41
CA ARG A 117 5.57 -1.02 -2.63
C ARG A 117 5.52 -2.24 -3.54
N SER A 118 4.37 -2.91 -3.64
CA SER A 118 4.10 -3.97 -4.61
C SER A 118 3.61 -3.43 -5.98
N GLY A 119 3.57 -2.11 -6.19
CA GLY A 119 3.12 -1.50 -7.45
C GLY A 119 1.61 -1.52 -7.67
N LEU A 120 0.83 -1.73 -6.61
CA LEU A 120 -0.61 -1.87 -6.68
C LEU A 120 -1.30 -0.56 -6.29
N GLN A 121 -2.44 -0.29 -6.92
CA GLN A 121 -3.30 0.84 -6.53
C GLN A 121 -3.76 0.71 -5.08
N ALA A 122 -3.60 1.78 -4.31
CA ALA A 122 -4.11 1.90 -2.96
C ALA A 122 -4.35 3.37 -2.63
N VAL A 123 -5.44 3.65 -1.92
CA VAL A 123 -5.83 4.98 -1.48
C VAL A 123 -6.04 4.94 0.02
N LEU A 124 -5.31 5.74 0.78
CA LEU A 124 -5.45 5.88 2.22
C LEU A 124 -6.44 7.00 2.52
N HIS A 125 -7.47 6.69 3.32
CA HIS A 125 -8.45 7.64 3.81
C HIS A 125 -8.33 7.80 5.31
N ILE A 126 -8.61 9.02 5.78
CA ILE A 126 -8.81 9.35 7.19
C ILE A 126 -10.16 10.04 7.26
N GLY A 127 -11.05 9.45 8.04
CA GLY A 127 -12.39 9.97 8.23
C GLY A 127 -12.67 10.35 9.68
N VAL A 128 -13.64 11.23 9.83
CA VAL A 128 -14.22 11.61 11.11
C VAL A 128 -15.67 11.15 11.15
N ARG A 129 -16.18 10.96 12.35
CA ARG A 129 -17.61 10.91 12.63
C ARG A 129 -17.87 11.92 13.73
N GLU A 130 -18.96 12.68 13.63
CA GLU A 130 -19.31 13.69 14.62
C GLU A 130 -19.92 13.10 15.89
N HIS A 131 -20.80 12.08 15.78
CA HIS A 131 -21.49 11.50 16.94
C HIS A 131 -21.55 9.96 16.94
N PRO A 132 -21.02 9.28 17.98
CA PRO A 132 -20.02 9.79 18.91
C PRO A 132 -18.72 10.16 18.18
N PHE A 133 -18.06 11.24 18.61
CA PHE A 133 -16.86 11.74 17.92
C PHE A 133 -15.79 10.66 17.84
N ALA A 134 -15.38 10.31 16.62
CA ALA A 134 -14.38 9.28 16.40
C ALA A 134 -13.58 9.56 15.11
N LEU A 135 -12.31 9.19 15.14
CA LEU A 135 -11.41 9.21 13.99
C LEU A 135 -11.15 7.79 13.53
N HIS A 136 -11.16 7.58 12.22
CA HIS A 136 -10.86 6.29 11.62
C HIS A 136 -9.93 6.44 10.42
N ALA A 137 -9.11 5.44 10.18
CA ALA A 137 -8.22 5.38 9.03
C ALA A 137 -8.39 4.04 8.32
N TRP A 138 -8.47 4.07 6.99
CA TRP A 138 -8.60 2.86 6.18
C TRP A 138 -7.96 3.05 4.80
N THR A 139 -7.44 1.97 4.25
CA THR A 139 -6.90 1.94 2.89
C THR A 139 -7.87 1.20 1.98
N VAL A 140 -8.25 1.83 0.87
CA VAL A 140 -9.10 1.28 -0.19
C VAL A 140 -8.23 0.76 -1.33
N SER A 141 -8.50 -0.46 -1.77
CA SER A 141 -7.86 -1.09 -2.93
C SER A 141 -8.72 -2.22 -3.48
N ALA A 142 -8.88 -2.31 -4.80
CA ALA A 142 -9.77 -3.29 -5.46
C ALA A 142 -11.17 -3.42 -4.83
N GLY A 143 -11.75 -2.28 -4.41
CA GLY A 143 -13.06 -2.23 -3.75
C GLY A 143 -13.10 -2.75 -2.30
N LEU A 144 -11.96 -3.10 -1.71
CA LEU A 144 -11.84 -3.56 -0.32
C LEU A 144 -11.18 -2.51 0.56
N CYS A 145 -11.63 -2.43 1.82
CA CYS A 145 -11.08 -1.56 2.85
C CYS A 145 -10.22 -2.35 3.84
N ILE A 146 -9.05 -1.80 4.20
CA ILE A 146 -8.14 -2.34 5.22
C ILE A 146 -7.70 -1.22 6.17
N PRO A 147 -8.10 -1.24 7.46
CA PRO A 147 -9.22 -2.02 8.01
C PRO A 147 -10.57 -1.64 7.36
N ASP A 148 -11.64 -2.31 7.77
CA ASP A 148 -12.99 -1.95 7.31
C ASP A 148 -13.26 -0.46 7.50
N ALA A 149 -13.71 0.24 6.44
CA ALA A 149 -14.09 1.66 6.51
C ALA A 149 -15.24 1.87 7.50
N ASP A 150 -16.06 0.83 7.64
CA ASP A 150 -17.11 0.74 8.63
C ASP A 150 -16.91 -0.50 9.51
N PRO A 151 -16.20 -0.38 10.64
CA PRO A 151 -15.97 -1.51 11.54
C PRO A 151 -17.20 -1.92 12.38
N ARG A 152 -18.29 -1.11 12.43
CA ARG A 152 -19.42 -1.32 13.37
C ARG A 152 -20.82 -0.87 12.88
N GLY A 153 -21.03 -0.61 11.60
CA GLY A 153 -22.22 0.07 11.06
C GLY A 153 -22.18 1.61 11.15
N HIS A 154 -21.01 2.20 11.34
CA HIS A 154 -20.74 3.62 11.44
C HIS A 154 -20.04 4.14 10.17
N ALA A 155 -20.71 5.05 9.47
CA ALA A 155 -20.11 5.79 8.38
C ALA A 155 -19.14 6.85 8.92
N PHE A 156 -17.91 6.86 8.40
CA PHE A 156 -16.92 7.91 8.63
C PHE A 156 -16.82 8.76 7.36
N GLU A 157 -16.97 10.07 7.51
CA GLU A 157 -16.81 11.00 6.39
C GLU A 157 -15.31 11.22 6.13
N PRO A 158 -14.80 10.97 4.91
CA PRO A 158 -13.39 11.18 4.60
C PRO A 158 -13.03 12.66 4.67
N VAL A 159 -12.06 13.01 5.52
CA VAL A 159 -11.52 14.37 5.66
C VAL A 159 -10.16 14.50 4.98
N LEU A 160 -9.40 13.40 4.90
CA LEU A 160 -8.16 13.35 4.13
C LEU A 160 -8.12 12.09 3.27
N THR A 161 -7.71 12.26 2.02
CA THR A 161 -7.49 11.16 1.08
C THR A 161 -6.09 11.28 0.49
N ILE A 162 -5.36 10.17 0.45
CA ILE A 162 -3.98 10.07 -0.05
C ILE A 162 -3.93 8.89 -1.02
N ASP A 163 -3.84 9.17 -2.32
CA ASP A 163 -3.73 8.17 -3.39
C ASP A 163 -2.27 7.90 -3.82
N GLY A 164 -1.32 8.67 -3.26
CA GLY A 164 0.10 8.59 -3.59
C GLY A 164 0.45 9.16 -4.97
N GLY A 165 -0.35 10.07 -5.54
CA GLY A 165 -0.02 10.68 -6.82
C GLY A 165 -0.97 11.79 -7.27
N GLY A 166 -0.70 13.02 -6.78
CA GLY A 166 -0.92 14.32 -7.40
C GLY A 166 -2.00 14.44 -8.48
N ARG A 167 -3.15 14.97 -8.05
CA ARG A 167 -3.83 16.04 -8.77
C ARG A 167 -4.16 17.17 -7.82
#